data_AF-A0A8S3GUD3-F1
#
_entry.id   AF-A0A8S3GUD3-F1
#
_cell.length_a   1.000
_cell.length_b   1.000
_cell.length_c   1.000
_cell.angle_alpha   90.00
_cell.angle_beta   90.00
_cell.angle_gamma   90.00
#
_symmetry.space_group_name_H-M   'P 1'
#
loop_
_entity.id
_entity.type
_entity.pdbx_description
1 polymer ?
#
loop_
_entity_poly.entity_id
_entity_poly.type
_entity_poly.pdbx_seq_one_letter_code
_entity_poly.pdbx_strand_id
1 'polypeptide(L)'
;SFAQLLTYVNQWYTPNTLKTRSQYAAAIFYHNENQRQQVDEMKIENVRVDMFHKFFEAEGHHQKYNLKRTLMQTEIFGKKEEWENGDEQMITKINGFLAGYGSNEQFRQWDKRRELTIEQQNYIK
;
A
#
# COMPACT_ATOMS: atom_id res chain seq x y z
N SER A 1 4.40 10.34 -10.24
CA SER A 1 3.29 11.05 -10.91
C SER A 1 2.07 10.15 -10.96
N PHE A 2 0.89 10.68 -11.31
CA PHE A 2 -0.31 9.84 -11.46
C PHE A 2 -0.15 8.78 -12.56
N ALA A 3 0.41 9.16 -13.71
CA ALA A 3 0.79 8.22 -14.76
C ALA A 3 1.68 7.06 -14.27
N GLN A 4 2.67 7.31 -13.40
CA GLN A 4 3.47 6.23 -12.81
C GLN A 4 2.64 5.33 -11.87
N LEU A 5 1.62 5.84 -11.19
CA LEU A 5 0.73 5.00 -10.38
C LEU A 5 -0.11 4.08 -11.28
N LEU A 6 -0.56 4.57 -12.42
CA LEU A 6 -1.32 3.78 -13.38
C LEU A 6 -0.50 2.62 -13.97
N THR A 7 0.83 2.74 -14.10
CA THR A 7 1.65 1.61 -14.55
C THR A 7 1.58 0.42 -13.60
N TYR A 8 1.42 0.65 -12.29
CA TYR A 8 1.28 -0.43 -11.31
C TYR A 8 -0.08 -1.14 -11.41
N VAL A 9 -1.13 -0.44 -11.82
CA VAL A 9 -2.46 -1.05 -12.01
C VAL A 9 -2.37 -2.17 -13.04
N ASN A 10 -1.76 -1.90 -14.21
CA ASN A 10 -1.55 -2.91 -15.25
C ASN A 10 -0.64 -4.06 -14.82
N GLN A 11 0.34 -3.79 -13.95
CA GLN A 11 1.29 -4.81 -13.49
C GLN A 11 0.67 -5.76 -12.47
N TRP A 12 -0.23 -5.28 -11.60
CA TRP A 12 -0.71 -6.04 -10.45
C TRP A 12 -2.14 -6.55 -10.62
N TYR A 13 -2.91 -5.96 -11.52
CA TYR A 13 -4.23 -6.46 -11.87
C TYR A 13 -4.13 -7.47 -13.02
N THR A 14 -4.62 -8.68 -12.78
CA THR A 14 -4.96 -9.61 -13.86
C THR A 14 -6.47 -9.51 -14.10
N PRO A 15 -6.91 -9.10 -15.31
CA PRO A 15 -8.32 -9.10 -15.66
C PRO A 15 -8.94 -10.48 -15.45
N ASN A 16 -9.76 -10.64 -14.42
CA ASN A 16 -10.55 -11.85 -14.25
C ASN A 16 -11.89 -11.64 -14.96
N THR A 17 -12.12 -12.40 -16.02
CA THR A 17 -13.33 -12.33 -16.86
C THR A 17 -14.57 -12.90 -16.16
N LEU A 18 -14.42 -13.53 -15.00
CA LEU A 18 -15.52 -13.97 -14.16
C LEU A 18 -16.06 -12.77 -13.38
N LYS A 19 -17.38 -12.53 -13.44
CA LYS A 19 -18.09 -11.47 -12.70
C LYS A 19 -17.56 -11.38 -11.27
N THR A 20 -16.65 -10.43 -11.02
CA THR A 20 -16.12 -10.22 -9.68
C THR A 20 -17.24 -9.60 -8.85
N ARG A 21 -17.37 -10.05 -7.60
CA ARG A 21 -18.24 -9.37 -6.64
C ARG A 21 -17.79 -7.90 -6.59
N SER A 22 -18.73 -6.96 -6.51
CA SER A 22 -18.45 -5.53 -6.51
C SER A 22 -17.35 -5.10 -5.52
N GLN A 23 -17.21 -5.83 -4.41
CA GLN A 23 -16.16 -5.64 -3.39
C GLN A 23 -14.71 -5.88 -3.87
N TYR A 24 -14.52 -6.58 -5.00
CA TYR A 24 -13.20 -6.91 -5.56
C TYR A 24 -13.05 -6.45 -7.03
N ALA A 25 -13.92 -5.54 -7.47
CA ALA A 25 -13.82 -4.99 -8.82
C ALA A 25 -12.57 -4.11 -8.93
N ALA A 26 -11.87 -4.21 -10.07
CA ALA A 26 -10.85 -3.23 -10.39
C ALA A 26 -11.50 -1.91 -10.76
N ALA A 27 -11.12 -0.85 -10.05
CA ALA A 27 -11.66 0.48 -10.26
C ALA A 27 -10.57 1.56 -10.08
N ILE A 28 -10.65 2.60 -10.89
CA ILE A 28 -9.87 3.83 -10.78
C ILE A 28 -10.85 4.97 -10.52
N PHE A 29 -10.58 5.74 -9.46
CA PHE A 29 -11.37 6.91 -9.11
C PHE A 29 -10.52 8.17 -9.36
N TYR A 30 -10.84 8.94 -10.40
CA TYR A 30 -10.09 10.16 -10.73
C TYR A 30 -10.61 11.37 -9.95
N HIS A 31 -9.73 12.28 -9.55
CA HIS A 31 -10.05 13.46 -8.77
C HIS A 31 -10.23 14.73 -9.63
N ASN A 32 -9.78 14.71 -10.89
CA ASN A 32 -9.91 15.82 -11.83
C ASN A 32 -9.77 15.36 -13.29
N GLU A 33 -10.07 16.25 -14.22
CA GLU A 33 -10.07 15.97 -15.66
C GLU A 33 -8.68 15.58 -16.20
N ASN A 34 -7.61 16.16 -15.66
CA ASN A 34 -6.25 15.80 -16.05
C ASN A 34 -5.91 14.33 -15.68
N GLN A 35 -6.41 13.83 -14.55
CA GLN A 35 -6.28 12.41 -14.21
C GLN A 35 -7.14 11.53 -15.13
N ARG A 36 -8.37 11.95 -15.42
CA ARG A 36 -9.24 11.23 -16.38
C ARG A 36 -8.56 11.06 -17.73
N GLN A 37 -8.01 12.13 -18.28
CA GLN A 37 -7.27 12.09 -19.55
C GLN A 37 -6.08 11.12 -19.49
N GLN A 38 -5.29 11.11 -18.41
CA GLN A 38 -4.18 10.17 -18.24
C GLN A 38 -4.62 8.70 -18.16
N VAL A 39 -5.81 8.41 -17.58
CA VAL A 39 -6.38 7.05 -17.58
C VAL A 39 -6.78 6.64 -19.00
N ASP A 40 -7.46 7.53 -19.73
CA ASP A 40 -7.92 7.29 -21.10
C ASP A 40 -6.73 7.05 -22.05
N GLU A 41 -5.65 7.81 -21.89
CA GLU A 41 -4.40 7.66 -22.66
C GLU A 41 -3.69 6.32 -22.41
N MET A 42 -3.77 5.78 -21.18
CA MET A 42 -3.16 4.48 -20.84
C MET A 42 -3.93 3.28 -21.35
N LYS A 43 -5.20 3.44 -21.77
CA LYS A 43 -6.04 2.36 -22.32
C LYS A 43 -6.08 1.10 -21.43
N ILE A 44 -6.28 1.28 -20.13
CA ILE A 44 -6.36 0.18 -19.16
C ILE A 44 -7.68 -0.58 -19.36
N GLU A 45 -7.59 -1.84 -19.80
CA GLU A 45 -8.77 -2.66 -20.07
C GLU A 45 -9.36 -3.29 -18.81
N ASN A 46 -10.68 -3.57 -18.82
CA ASN A 46 -11.40 -4.29 -17.76
C ASN A 46 -11.29 -3.67 -16.36
N VAL A 47 -11.21 -2.33 -16.31
CA VAL A 47 -11.21 -1.52 -15.08
C VAL A 47 -12.35 -0.51 -15.15
N ARG A 48 -13.11 -0.38 -14.07
CA ARG A 48 -14.14 0.67 -13.96
C ARG A 48 -13.47 2.01 -13.71
N VAL A 49 -13.86 3.06 -14.44
CA VAL A 49 -13.29 4.40 -14.28
C VAL A 49 -14.41 5.37 -13.93
N ASP A 50 -14.36 5.95 -12.73
CA ASP A 50 -15.38 6.85 -12.20
C ASP A 50 -14.76 8.10 -11.56
N MET A 51 -15.53 9.17 -11.44
CA MET A 51 -15.13 10.33 -10.65
C MET A 51 -15.12 9.99 -9.16
N PHE A 52 -14.06 10.36 -8.46
CA PHE A 52 -13.98 10.26 -7.02
C PHE A 52 -15.07 11.11 -6.35
N HIS A 53 -15.86 10.49 -5.46
CA HIS A 53 -16.89 11.19 -4.69
C HIS A 53 -16.56 11.21 -3.20
N LYS A 54 -16.39 10.03 -2.60
CA LYS A 54 -16.09 9.87 -1.17
C LYS A 54 -15.35 8.57 -0.92
N PHE A 55 -14.39 8.61 -0.01
CA PHE A 55 -13.73 7.43 0.55
C PHE A 55 -14.23 7.23 1.98
N PHE A 56 -14.60 5.99 2.32
CA PHE A 56 -14.90 5.60 3.70
C PHE A 56 -13.70 4.82 4.20
N GLU A 57 -13.08 5.31 5.26
CA GLU A 57 -11.94 4.64 5.85
C GLU A 57 -12.36 3.27 6.39
N ALA A 58 -11.60 2.24 6.02
CA ALA A 58 -11.83 0.89 6.51
C ALA A 58 -11.44 0.80 7.99
N GLU A 59 -12.03 -0.17 8.70
CA GLU A 59 -11.73 -0.42 10.11
C GLU A 59 -10.23 -0.59 10.38
N GLY A 60 -9.80 -0.19 11.58
CA GLY A 60 -8.38 -0.16 11.94
C GLY A 60 -7.65 -1.50 11.75
N HIS A 61 -8.32 -2.64 11.89
CA HIS A 61 -7.68 -3.95 11.72
C HIS A 61 -7.25 -4.24 10.26
N HIS A 62 -7.83 -3.54 9.27
CA HIS A 62 -7.42 -3.63 7.87
C HIS A 62 -6.18 -2.79 7.55
N GLN A 63 -5.91 -1.75 8.34
CA GLN A 63 -4.80 -0.84 8.11
C GLN A 63 -3.46 -1.51 8.43
N LYS A 64 -2.52 -1.46 7.49
CA LYS A 64 -1.16 -2.02 7.63
C LYS A 64 -1.18 -3.49 8.08
N TYR A 65 -2.02 -4.29 7.42
CA TYR A 65 -2.35 -5.67 7.80
C TYR A 65 -1.13 -6.57 8.05
N ASN A 66 -0.12 -6.56 7.16
CA ASN A 66 1.06 -7.43 7.30
C ASN A 66 1.92 -7.02 8.50
N LEU A 67 2.05 -5.72 8.74
CA LEU A 67 2.71 -5.21 9.95
C LEU A 67 2.01 -5.68 11.23
N LYS A 68 0.68 -5.52 11.29
CA LYS A 68 -0.12 -5.93 12.47
C LYS A 68 -0.06 -7.44 12.70
N ARG A 69 -0.11 -8.22 11.61
CA ARG A 69 -0.06 -9.67 11.67
C ARG A 69 1.32 -10.19 12.09
N THR A 70 2.42 -9.58 11.63
CA THR A 70 3.77 -10.13 11.83
C THR A 70 4.48 -9.53 13.05
N LEU A 71 4.41 -8.20 13.25
CA LEU A 71 5.26 -7.50 14.23
C LEU A 71 4.52 -7.11 15.51
N MET A 72 3.24 -6.74 15.43
CA MET A 72 2.48 -6.31 16.62
C MET A 72 2.03 -7.47 17.53
N GLN A 73 2.48 -8.68 17.26
CA GLN A 73 2.41 -9.81 18.20
C GLN A 73 3.62 -9.84 19.15
N THR A 74 4.61 -8.95 18.96
CA THR A 74 5.86 -8.93 19.72
C THR A 74 6.03 -7.64 20.50
N GLU A 75 6.70 -7.73 21.65
CA GLU A 75 7.03 -6.55 22.48
C GLU A 75 8.12 -5.66 21.85
N ILE A 76 8.86 -6.19 20.86
CA ILE A 76 10.01 -5.53 20.19
C ILE A 76 9.61 -4.27 19.44
N PHE A 77 8.39 -4.27 18.89
CA PHE A 77 7.87 -3.12 18.16
C PHE A 77 7.12 -2.17 19.09
N GLY A 78 6.94 -2.48 20.37
CA GLY A 78 6.18 -1.62 21.28
C GLY A 78 4.66 -1.74 21.06
N LYS A 79 3.89 -0.90 21.75
CA LYS A 79 2.42 -1.01 21.74
C LYS A 79 1.86 -0.40 20.46
N LYS A 80 0.67 -0.87 20.05
CA LYS A 80 -0.05 -0.40 18.86
C LYS A 80 -0.15 1.13 18.79
N GLU A 81 -0.33 1.78 19.93
CA GLU A 81 -0.49 3.23 20.05
C GLU A 81 0.79 4.01 19.68
N GLU A 82 1.98 3.40 19.79
CA GLU A 82 3.25 4.02 19.40
C GLU A 82 3.42 4.05 17.87
N TRP A 83 2.80 3.09 17.16
CA TRP A 83 2.77 3.06 15.70
C TRP A 83 1.70 3.97 15.12
N GLU A 84 0.51 4.02 15.74
CA GLU A 84 -0.56 4.90 15.24
C GLU A 84 -0.18 6.39 15.31
N ASN A 85 0.78 6.75 16.18
CA ASN A 85 1.35 8.09 16.30
C ASN A 85 2.73 8.25 15.63
N GLY A 86 3.25 7.21 14.98
CA GLY A 86 4.57 7.20 14.35
C GLY A 86 4.59 7.82 12.95
N ASP A 87 5.77 7.86 12.32
CA ASP A 87 5.91 8.33 10.94
C ASP A 87 5.19 7.38 9.96
N GLU A 88 4.06 7.82 9.42
CA GLU A 88 3.23 7.03 8.51
C GLU A 88 4.00 6.47 7.30
N GLN A 89 5.03 7.19 6.81
CA GLN A 89 5.85 6.73 5.69
C GLN A 89 6.71 5.54 6.08
N MET A 90 7.30 5.56 7.27
CA MET A 90 8.07 4.44 7.83
C MET A 90 7.17 3.20 7.92
N ILE A 91 6.00 3.36 8.52
CA ILE A 91 5.04 2.28 8.77
C ILE A 91 4.56 1.65 7.47
N THR A 92 4.30 2.49 6.46
CA THR A 92 3.91 2.04 5.12
C THR A 92 5.01 1.21 4.47
N LYS A 93 6.27 1.62 4.57
CA LYS A 93 7.41 0.89 4.00
C LYS A 93 7.64 -0.44 4.69
N ILE A 94 7.60 -0.50 6.02
CA ILE A 94 7.75 -1.76 6.76
C ILE A 94 6.63 -2.73 6.40
N ASN A 95 5.37 -2.26 6.37
CA ASN A 95 4.26 -3.10 5.96
C ASN A 95 4.44 -3.66 4.54
N GLY A 96 4.95 -2.85 3.60
CA GLY A 96 5.28 -3.29 2.24
C GLY A 96 6.39 -4.34 2.22
N PHE A 97 7.48 -4.09 2.94
CA PHE A 97 8.61 -5.02 3.06
C PHE A 97 8.19 -6.38 3.63
N LEU A 98 7.40 -6.38 4.71
CA LEU A 98 6.84 -7.60 5.31
C LEU A 98 5.87 -8.34 4.38
N ALA A 99 5.25 -7.64 3.43
CA ALA A 99 4.39 -8.23 2.41
C ALA A 99 5.20 -8.81 1.23
N GLY A 100 6.52 -8.73 1.26
CA GLY A 100 7.42 -9.19 0.21
C GLY A 100 7.72 -8.15 -0.88
N TYR A 101 7.35 -6.88 -0.68
CA TYR A 101 7.68 -5.80 -1.61
C TYR A 101 8.96 -5.08 -1.22
N GLY A 102 9.96 -5.13 -2.10
CA GLY A 102 11.27 -4.51 -1.91
C GLY A 102 12.34 -5.52 -1.43
N SER A 103 13.61 -5.19 -1.65
CA SER A 103 14.73 -6.06 -1.28
C SER A 103 15.31 -5.72 0.10
N ASN A 104 16.01 -6.68 0.71
CA ASN A 104 16.75 -6.45 1.96
C ASN A 104 17.75 -5.28 1.83
N GLU A 105 18.29 -5.05 0.63
CA GLU A 105 19.18 -3.92 0.38
C GLU A 105 18.43 -2.59 0.38
N GLN A 106 17.28 -2.52 -0.31
CA GLN A 106 16.43 -1.33 -0.31
C GLN A 106 15.95 -1.00 1.10
N PHE A 107 15.58 -2.01 1.88
CA PHE A 107 15.22 -1.86 3.29
C PHE A 107 16.39 -1.29 4.10
N ARG A 108 17.59 -1.86 4.00
CA ARG A 108 18.79 -1.36 4.70
C ARG A 108 19.16 0.07 4.29
N GLN A 109 19.04 0.42 3.01
CA GLN A 109 19.34 1.77 2.54
C GLN A 109 18.33 2.79 3.08
N TRP A 110 17.06 2.41 3.19
CA TRP A 110 16.02 3.23 3.82
C TRP A 110 16.28 3.39 5.33
N ASP A 111 16.52 2.29 6.02
CA ASP A 111 16.71 2.20 7.48
C ASP A 111 17.98 2.90 7.97
N LYS A 112 19.00 3.13 7.12
CA LYS A 112 20.18 3.97 7.45
C LYS A 112 19.84 5.37 7.96
N ARG A 113 18.60 5.84 7.76
CA ARG A 113 18.06 7.08 8.34
C ARG A 113 17.65 6.97 9.81
N ARG A 114 17.89 5.82 10.44
CA ARG A 114 17.72 5.50 11.87
C ARG A 114 16.28 5.67 12.39
N GLU A 115 15.31 5.36 11.54
CA GLU A 115 13.89 5.36 11.93
C GLU A 115 13.55 4.14 12.82
N LEU A 116 14.39 3.09 12.84
CA LEU A 116 14.24 1.88 13.66
C LEU A 116 15.40 1.64 14.62
N THR A 117 15.13 0.95 15.74
CA THR A 117 16.16 0.48 16.68
C THR A 117 16.88 -0.76 16.15
N ILE A 118 18.07 -1.07 16.69
CA ILE A 118 18.85 -2.26 16.31
C ILE A 118 18.05 -3.55 16.57
N GLU A 119 17.29 -3.60 17.66
CA GLU A 119 16.46 -4.74 18.02
C GLU A 119 15.36 -4.98 16.99
N GLN A 120 14.65 -3.92 16.59
CA GLN A 120 13.65 -3.96 15.53
C GLN A 120 14.25 -4.38 14.18
N GLN A 121 15.42 -3.84 13.83
CA GLN A 121 16.12 -4.22 12.60
C GLN A 121 16.49 -5.70 12.57
N ASN A 122 16.88 -6.28 13.70
CA ASN A 122 17.25 -7.69 13.78
C ASN A 122 16.03 -8.61 13.71
N TYR A 123 14.87 -8.16 14.20
CA TYR A 123 13.64 -8.94 14.13
C TYR A 123 13.02 -8.96 12.73
N ILE A 124 13.18 -7.89 11.94
CA ILE A 124 12.65 -7.80 10.57
C ILE A 124 13.51 -8.60 9.56
N LYS A 125 14.79 -8.83 9.86
CA LYS A 125 15.73 -9.60 9.01
C LYS A 125 15.49 -11.09 9.11
#